data_AF-A0A7V5CZ91-F1
#
_entry.id   AF-A0A7V5CZ91-F1
#
_cell.length_a   1.000
_cell.length_b   1.000
_cell.length_c   1.000
_cell.angle_alpha   90.00
_cell.angle_beta   90.00
_cell.angle_gamma   90.00
#
_symmetry.space_group_name_H-M   'P 1'
#
loop_
_entity.id
_entity.type
_entity.pdbx_description
1 polymer ?
#
loop_
_entity_poly.entity_id
_entity_poly.type
_entity_poly.pdbx_seq_one_letter_code
_entity_poly.pdbx_strand_id
1 'polypeptide(L)'
;MFCTKQVRHDSQILIHSDLDNLAAIEKAHALSREIGARLVVKPHPAETDRGYLGKIYDLKRQLGFYLTSDNTIKLIQNAQFIVTINSTVGLEAKIMGKDVYVLGRAIYTNFDEGMLANYVMKYLLNINYFSRNPISTDTVRLLLERADVC
;
A
#
# COMPACT_ATOMS: atom_id res chain seq x y z
N MET A 1 6.78 -13.52 0.28
CA MET A 1 5.67 -12.58 0.53
C MET A 1 6.20 -11.30 1.14
N PHE A 2 5.74 -10.14 0.69
CA PHE A 2 6.12 -8.84 1.24
C PHE A 2 4.90 -8.16 1.87
N CYS A 3 4.99 -7.80 3.15
CA CYS A 3 3.98 -7.02 3.86
C CYS A 3 4.44 -5.56 3.97
N THR A 4 3.65 -4.66 3.39
CA THR A 4 3.92 -3.22 3.43
C THR A 4 3.37 -2.61 4.71
N LYS A 5 4.06 -1.60 5.24
CA LYS A 5 3.62 -0.84 6.42
C LYS A 5 3.24 0.57 6.05
N GLN A 6 2.34 1.12 6.84
CA GLN A 6 1.88 2.51 6.74
C GLN A 6 2.07 3.20 8.09
N VAL A 7 1.99 4.54 8.11
CA VAL A 7 2.07 5.29 9.37
C VAL A 7 0.87 4.97 10.24
N ARG A 8 1.07 4.66 11.53
CA ARG A 8 -0.01 4.22 12.44
C ARG A 8 -1.20 5.19 12.50
N HIS A 9 -0.90 6.49 12.46
CA HIS A 9 -1.89 7.57 12.56
C HIS A 9 -2.36 8.10 11.20
N ASP A 10 -2.04 7.40 10.12
CA ASP A 10 -2.58 7.75 8.81
C ASP A 10 -4.12 7.60 8.85
N SER A 11 -4.83 8.63 8.38
CA SER A 11 -6.28 8.59 8.18
C SER A 11 -6.74 7.35 7.40
N GLN A 12 -5.91 6.85 6.46
CA GLN A 12 -6.17 5.63 5.71
C GLN A 12 -6.23 4.40 6.61
N ILE A 13 -5.42 4.30 7.66
CA ILE A 13 -5.55 3.20 8.63
C ILE A 13 -6.75 3.47 9.54
N LEU A 14 -6.86 4.67 10.09
CA LEU A 14 -7.87 4.98 11.13
C LEU A 14 -9.32 4.89 10.64
N ILE A 15 -9.57 5.22 9.37
CA ILE A 15 -10.92 5.27 8.78
C ILE A 15 -11.15 4.06 7.86
N HIS A 16 -10.14 3.70 7.08
CA HIS A 16 -10.27 2.70 6.00
C HIS A 16 -9.68 1.33 6.36
N SER A 17 -9.47 1.03 7.64
CA SER A 17 -9.08 -0.30 8.10
C SER A 17 -9.67 -0.61 9.47
N ASP A 18 -10.04 -1.88 9.68
CA ASP A 18 -10.39 -2.41 11.01
C ASP A 18 -9.17 -3.06 11.69
N LEU A 19 -8.02 -3.02 11.00
CA LEU A 19 -6.76 -3.62 11.42
C LEU A 19 -5.71 -2.52 11.53
N ASP A 20 -4.93 -2.60 12.60
CA ASP A 20 -3.69 -1.85 12.67
C ASP A 20 -2.55 -2.61 11.95
N ASN A 21 -1.39 -1.99 11.96
CA ASN A 21 -0.19 -2.58 11.41
C ASN A 21 0.18 -3.90 12.11
N LEU A 22 0.13 -4.03 13.44
CA LEU A 22 0.55 -5.26 14.11
C LEU A 22 -0.34 -6.44 13.69
N ALA A 23 -1.66 -6.25 13.71
CA ALA A 23 -2.63 -7.22 13.23
C ALA A 23 -2.42 -7.57 11.74
N ALA A 24 -2.01 -6.60 10.91
CA ALA A 24 -1.65 -6.86 9.53
C ALA A 24 -0.40 -7.74 9.35
N ILE A 25 0.61 -7.64 10.24
CA ILE A 25 1.73 -8.60 10.24
C ILE A 25 1.23 -9.99 10.59
N GLU A 26 0.40 -10.13 11.61
CA GLU A 26 -0.08 -11.44 12.06
C GLU A 26 -0.88 -12.13 10.95
N LYS A 27 -1.78 -11.40 10.28
CA LYS A 27 -2.50 -11.93 9.11
C LYS A 27 -1.56 -12.28 7.95
N ALA A 28 -0.61 -11.41 7.62
CA ALA A 28 0.38 -11.70 6.58
C ALA A 28 1.24 -12.93 6.94
N HIS A 29 1.56 -13.12 8.23
CA HIS A 29 2.29 -14.27 8.70
C HIS A 29 1.48 -15.56 8.52
N ALA A 30 0.22 -15.57 8.97
CA ALA A 30 -0.68 -16.70 8.78
C ALA A 30 -0.78 -17.10 7.29
N LEU A 31 -1.06 -16.13 6.41
CA LEU A 31 -1.11 -16.35 4.96
C LEU A 31 0.23 -16.88 4.41
N SER A 32 1.36 -16.33 4.88
CA SER A 32 2.68 -16.81 4.46
C SER A 32 2.93 -18.27 4.84
N ARG A 33 2.40 -18.73 5.99
CA ARG A 33 2.51 -20.11 6.44
C ARG A 33 1.65 -21.05 5.61
N GLU A 34 0.43 -20.64 5.27
CA GLU A 34 -0.49 -21.42 4.42
C GLU A 34 0.11 -21.73 3.04
N ILE A 35 0.80 -20.75 2.44
CA ILE A 35 1.41 -20.91 1.12
C ILE A 35 2.89 -21.32 1.14
N GLY A 36 3.46 -21.58 2.32
CA GLY A 36 4.87 -21.96 2.47
C GLY A 36 5.88 -20.86 2.09
N ALA A 37 5.50 -19.59 2.15
CA ALA A 37 6.35 -18.45 1.79
C ALA A 37 7.06 -17.83 3.00
N ARG A 38 8.24 -17.25 2.76
CA ARG A 38 8.90 -16.36 3.72
C ARG A 38 8.22 -14.99 3.74
N LEU A 39 7.98 -14.46 4.94
CA LEU A 39 7.44 -13.12 5.14
C LEU A 39 8.57 -12.10 5.34
N VAL A 40 8.58 -11.07 4.50
CA VAL A 40 9.41 -9.87 4.65
C VAL A 40 8.51 -8.70 5.02
N VAL A 41 8.88 -7.93 6.03
CA VAL A 41 8.16 -6.76 6.52
C VAL A 41 9.09 -5.56 6.46
N LYS A 42 8.61 -4.45 5.90
CA LYS A 42 9.33 -3.17 5.90
C LYS A 42 8.59 -2.18 6.79
N PRO A 43 9.13 -1.79 7.96
CA PRO A 43 8.59 -0.70 8.76
C PRO A 43 8.52 0.60 7.95
N HIS A 44 7.53 1.44 8.24
CA HIS A 44 7.38 2.71 7.53
C HIS A 44 8.50 3.70 7.99
N PRO A 45 9.22 4.39 7.10
CA PRO A 45 10.34 5.26 7.49
C PRO A 45 9.97 6.40 8.44
N ALA A 46 8.73 6.90 8.33
CA ALA A 46 8.21 7.95 9.22
C ALA A 46 7.78 7.44 10.61
N GLU A 47 7.82 6.12 10.85
CA GLU A 47 7.56 5.55 12.17
C GLU A 47 8.82 5.64 13.04
N THR A 48 8.81 6.57 13.99
CA THR A 48 9.96 6.86 14.87
C THR A 48 9.69 6.52 16.33
N ASP A 49 8.47 6.09 16.68
CA ASP A 49 8.11 5.74 18.04
C ASP A 49 8.84 4.45 18.48
N ARG A 50 9.78 4.60 19.41
CA ARG A 50 10.63 3.49 19.87
C ARG A 50 9.84 2.37 20.52
N GLY A 51 8.77 2.71 21.26
CA GLY A 51 7.93 1.71 21.93
C GLY A 51 7.20 0.84 20.92
N TYR A 52 6.64 1.46 19.89
CA TYR A 52 5.94 0.79 18.81
C TYR A 52 6.87 -0.03 17.91
N LEU A 53 8.05 0.50 17.57
CA LEU A 53 9.09 -0.29 16.90
C LEU A 53 9.50 -1.49 17.75
N GLY A 54 9.62 -1.33 19.07
CA GLY A 54 9.86 -2.42 20.02
C GLY A 54 8.83 -3.54 19.88
N LYS A 55 7.53 -3.21 19.81
CA LYS A 55 6.46 -4.20 19.57
C LYS A 55 6.64 -4.96 18.25
N ILE A 56 7.08 -4.29 17.17
CA ILE A 56 7.36 -4.96 15.89
C ILE A 56 8.55 -5.93 16.03
N TYR A 57 9.61 -5.54 16.74
CA TYR A 57 10.77 -6.42 17.00
C TYR A 57 10.39 -7.62 17.88
N ASP A 58 9.52 -7.43 18.86
CA ASP A 58 9.02 -8.50 19.72
C ASP A 58 8.21 -9.50 18.90
N LEU A 59 7.28 -9.00 18.07
CA LEU A 59 6.50 -9.81 17.15
C LEU A 59 7.38 -10.56 16.14
N LYS A 60 8.47 -9.92 15.68
CA LYS A 60 9.49 -10.57 14.83
C LYS A 60 10.15 -11.74 15.55
N ARG A 61 10.49 -11.61 16.83
CA ARG A 61 11.08 -12.71 17.61
C ARG A 61 10.10 -13.86 17.79
N GLN A 62 8.82 -13.55 17.97
CA GLN A 62 7.76 -14.55 18.13
C GLN A 62 7.43 -15.31 16.82
N LEU A 63 7.31 -14.59 15.70
CA LEU A 63 6.81 -15.15 14.43
C LEU A 63 7.92 -15.48 13.41
N GLY A 64 9.15 -15.02 13.63
CA GLY A 64 10.30 -15.37 12.79
C GLY A 64 10.32 -14.74 11.38
N PHE A 65 9.59 -13.64 11.15
CA PHE A 65 9.67 -12.92 9.86
C PHE A 65 10.95 -12.07 9.72
N TYR A 66 11.22 -11.59 8.51
CA TYR A 66 12.37 -10.73 8.20
C TYR A 66 11.99 -9.26 8.21
N LEU A 67 12.81 -8.42 8.83
CA LEU A 67 12.72 -6.97 8.72
C LEU A 67 13.72 -6.46 7.67
N THR A 68 13.32 -5.49 6.86
CA THR A 68 14.18 -4.85 5.86
C THR A 68 13.91 -3.35 5.79
N SER A 69 14.93 -2.59 5.37
CA SER A 69 14.85 -1.18 4.98
C SER A 69 15.10 -0.97 3.48
N ASP A 70 15.13 -2.04 2.68
CA ASP A 70 15.44 -1.98 1.24
C ASP A 70 14.43 -1.14 0.45
N ASN A 71 14.82 -0.75 -0.76
CA ASN A 71 13.96 -0.02 -1.68
C ASN A 71 12.66 -0.78 -1.97
N THR A 72 11.51 -0.08 -1.90
CA THR A 72 10.18 -0.70 -2.04
C THR A 72 9.97 -1.35 -3.40
N ILE A 73 10.41 -0.73 -4.50
CA ILE A 73 10.28 -1.29 -5.85
C ILE A 73 11.03 -2.62 -5.94
N LYS A 74 12.26 -2.69 -5.41
CA LYS A 74 13.02 -3.95 -5.35
C LYS A 74 12.28 -5.02 -4.56
N LEU A 75 11.68 -4.67 -3.43
CA LEU A 75 10.90 -5.60 -2.62
C LEU A 75 9.66 -6.12 -3.36
N ILE A 76 8.95 -5.25 -4.08
CA ILE A 76 7.82 -5.65 -4.92
C ILE A 76 8.28 -6.61 -6.03
N GLN A 77 9.34 -6.26 -6.77
CA GLN A 77 9.85 -7.08 -7.88
C GLN A 77 10.19 -8.51 -7.43
N ASN A 78 10.83 -8.65 -6.27
CA ASN A 78 11.28 -9.92 -5.73
C ASN A 78 10.19 -10.68 -4.93
N ALA A 79 9.06 -10.03 -4.64
CA ALA A 79 7.95 -10.70 -3.98
C ALA A 79 7.07 -11.44 -4.98
N GLN A 80 6.64 -12.63 -4.59
CA GLN A 80 5.58 -13.38 -5.28
C GLN A 80 4.19 -12.81 -4.94
N PHE A 81 3.97 -12.48 -3.67
CA PHE A 81 2.72 -11.96 -3.14
C PHE A 81 2.97 -10.73 -2.28
N ILE A 82 2.11 -9.73 -2.43
CA ILE A 82 2.09 -8.50 -1.64
C ILE A 82 0.90 -8.53 -0.71
N VAL A 83 1.12 -8.21 0.56
CA VAL A 83 0.05 -7.99 1.55
C VAL A 83 0.13 -6.55 2.03
N THR A 84 -0.99 -5.85 2.02
CA THR A 84 -1.06 -4.44 2.40
C THR A 84 -2.39 -4.15 3.10
N ILE A 85 -2.43 -3.14 3.97
CA ILE A 85 -3.71 -2.65 4.51
C ILE A 85 -4.44 -1.90 3.40
N ASN A 86 -3.92 -0.75 2.99
CA ASN A 86 -4.45 0.05 1.88
C ASN A 86 -3.42 1.01 1.27
N SER A 87 -2.13 0.75 1.49
CA SER A 87 -1.01 1.56 0.99
C SER A 87 -1.03 1.72 -0.53
N THR A 88 -0.58 2.87 -1.07
CA THR A 88 -0.36 3.05 -2.51
C THR A 88 0.65 2.06 -3.08
N VAL A 89 1.53 1.51 -2.23
CA VAL A 89 2.45 0.41 -2.60
C VAL A 89 1.69 -0.81 -3.14
N GLY A 90 0.45 -1.05 -2.69
CA GLY A 90 -0.41 -2.09 -3.24
C GLY A 90 -0.88 -1.79 -4.66
N LEU A 91 -1.14 -0.52 -4.98
CA LEU A 91 -1.45 -0.10 -6.35
C LEU A 91 -0.22 -0.24 -7.25
N GLU A 92 0.96 0.21 -6.78
CA GLU A 92 2.24 0.03 -7.49
C GLU A 92 2.51 -1.44 -7.81
N ALA A 93 2.26 -2.32 -6.84
CA ALA A 93 2.38 -3.75 -7.02
C ALA A 93 1.42 -4.33 -8.06
N LYS A 94 0.15 -3.90 -8.08
CA LYS A 94 -0.81 -4.29 -9.14
C LYS A 94 -0.34 -3.81 -10.51
N ILE A 95 0.18 -2.58 -10.63
CA ILE A 95 0.75 -2.05 -11.89
C ILE A 95 1.92 -2.92 -12.36
N MET A 96 2.70 -3.47 -11.43
CA MET A 96 3.82 -4.38 -11.70
C MET A 96 3.39 -5.84 -11.91
N GLY A 97 2.09 -6.11 -12.04
CA GLY A 97 1.54 -7.45 -12.29
C GLY A 97 1.70 -8.42 -11.11
N LYS A 98 1.79 -7.91 -9.88
CA LYS A 98 1.90 -8.75 -8.68
C LYS A 98 0.53 -9.08 -8.11
N ASP A 99 0.43 -10.25 -7.50
CA ASP A 99 -0.73 -10.62 -6.69
C ASP A 99 -0.73 -9.81 -5.38
N VAL A 100 -1.79 -9.04 -5.17
CA VAL A 100 -1.94 -8.14 -4.02
C VAL A 100 -3.16 -8.52 -3.19
N TYR A 101 -2.91 -8.88 -1.94
CA TYR A 101 -3.93 -9.10 -0.93
C TYR A 101 -4.11 -7.84 -0.08
N VAL A 102 -5.29 -7.23 -0.19
CA VAL A 102 -5.65 -6.00 0.53
C VAL A 102 -6.43 -6.37 1.79
N LEU A 103 -5.90 -6.02 2.95
CA LEU A 103 -6.48 -6.35 4.25
C LEU A 103 -7.50 -5.32 4.74
N GLY A 104 -7.34 -4.06 4.32
CA GLY A 104 -8.26 -2.97 4.62
C GLY A 104 -9.16 -2.64 3.44
N ARG A 105 -9.58 -1.38 3.37
CA ARG A 105 -10.38 -0.84 2.28
C ARG A 105 -9.48 0.08 1.45
N ALA A 106 -9.21 -0.32 0.20
CA ALA A 106 -8.48 0.48 -0.76
C ALA A 106 -9.31 0.64 -2.03
N ILE A 107 -9.21 1.79 -2.69
CA ILE A 107 -9.95 2.05 -3.95
C ILE A 107 -9.63 1.00 -5.03
N TYR A 108 -8.41 0.48 -5.03
CA TYR A 108 -7.91 -0.46 -6.02
C TYR A 108 -8.18 -1.93 -5.69
N THR A 109 -8.84 -2.26 -4.57
CA THR A 109 -9.01 -3.65 -4.11
C THR A 109 -9.59 -4.54 -5.22
N ASN A 110 -10.65 -4.06 -5.87
CA ASN A 110 -11.39 -4.80 -6.90
C ASN A 110 -11.02 -4.40 -8.34
N PHE A 111 -9.90 -3.70 -8.53
CA PHE A 111 -9.46 -3.38 -9.89
C PHE A 111 -9.04 -4.65 -10.61
N ASP A 112 -9.71 -4.93 -11.73
CA ASP A 112 -9.20 -5.75 -12.81
C ASP A 112 -8.20 -4.95 -13.68
N GLU A 113 -7.63 -5.58 -14.70
CA GLU A 113 -6.65 -4.95 -15.59
C GLU A 113 -7.23 -3.73 -16.32
N GLY A 114 -8.49 -3.78 -16.75
CA GLY A 114 -9.15 -2.70 -17.46
C GLY A 114 -9.42 -1.50 -16.56
N MET A 115 -9.90 -1.73 -15.34
CA MET A 115 -10.09 -0.72 -14.30
C MET A 115 -8.76 -0.10 -13.90
N LEU A 116 -7.71 -0.91 -13.73
CA LEU A 116 -6.37 -0.42 -13.39
C LEU A 116 -5.83 0.50 -14.50
N ALA A 117 -5.93 0.07 -15.77
CA ALA A 117 -5.50 0.87 -16.91
C ALA A 117 -6.30 2.18 -17.00
N ASN A 118 -7.63 2.13 -16.87
CA ASN A 118 -8.47 3.33 -16.87
C ASN A 118 -8.16 4.23 -15.67
N TYR A 119 -7.88 3.68 -14.49
CA TYR A 119 -7.53 4.48 -13.33
C TYR A 119 -6.25 5.28 -13.58
N VAL A 120 -5.19 4.61 -14.04
CA VAL A 120 -3.89 5.26 -14.29
C VAL A 120 -3.96 6.23 -15.47
N MET A 121 -4.58 5.83 -16.58
CA MET A 121 -4.54 6.59 -17.84
C MET A 121 -5.65 7.64 -17.96
N LYS A 122 -6.79 7.45 -17.30
CA LYS A 122 -7.98 8.29 -17.46
C LYS A 122 -8.53 8.89 -16.18
N TYR A 123 -8.26 8.33 -14.99
CA TYR A 123 -8.78 8.88 -13.74
C TYR A 123 -7.78 9.81 -13.06
N LEU A 124 -6.50 9.43 -13.02
CA LEU A 124 -5.45 10.28 -12.45
C LEU A 124 -5.21 11.53 -13.31
N LEU A 125 -4.80 12.61 -12.66
CA LEU A 125 -4.38 13.86 -13.28
C LEU A 125 -2.92 14.11 -12.94
N ASN A 126 -2.15 14.53 -13.93
CA ASN A 126 -0.75 14.90 -13.73
C ASN A 126 -0.65 16.32 -13.14
N ILE A 127 -0.94 16.43 -11.84
CA ILE A 127 -0.89 17.69 -11.09
C ILE A 127 0.04 17.57 -9.90
N ASN A 128 0.83 18.62 -9.66
CA ASN A 128 1.56 18.75 -8.40
C ASN A 128 0.67 19.47 -7.37
N TYR A 129 -0.08 18.69 -6.61
CA TYR A 129 -1.00 19.19 -5.58
C TYR A 129 -0.30 20.02 -4.48
N PHE A 130 1.00 19.80 -4.23
CA PHE A 130 1.76 20.57 -3.22
C PHE A 130 2.32 21.89 -3.77
N SER A 131 2.18 22.13 -5.07
CA SER A 131 2.62 23.38 -5.69
C SER A 131 1.65 24.51 -5.39
N ARG A 132 2.19 25.73 -5.32
CA ARG A 132 1.38 26.97 -5.33
C ARG A 132 1.17 27.52 -6.74
N ASN A 133 1.75 26.89 -7.75
CA ASN A 133 1.55 27.32 -9.13
C ASN A 133 0.11 27.04 -9.55
N PRO A 134 -0.49 27.91 -10.38
CA PRO A 134 -1.81 27.66 -10.94
C PRO A 134 -1.84 26.34 -11.71
N ILE A 135 -2.95 25.60 -11.56
CA ILE A 135 -3.24 24.44 -12.42
C ILE A 135 -3.57 24.98 -13.81
N SER A 136 -3.05 24.34 -14.87
CA SER A 136 -3.33 24.78 -16.24
C SER A 136 -4.81 24.66 -16.58
N THR A 137 -5.31 25.56 -17.42
CA THR A 137 -6.71 25.56 -17.90
C THR A 137 -7.08 24.24 -18.58
N ASP A 138 -6.15 23.62 -19.30
CA ASP A 138 -6.38 22.32 -19.95
C ASP A 138 -6.62 21.21 -18.92
N THR A 139 -5.87 21.21 -17.81
CA THR A 139 -6.04 20.23 -16.74
C THR A 139 -7.35 20.46 -15.99
N VAL A 140 -7.75 21.72 -15.78
CA VAL A 140 -9.05 22.06 -15.19
C VAL A 140 -10.19 21.60 -16.09
N ARG A 141 -10.09 21.81 -17.41
CA ARG A 141 -11.09 21.32 -18.37
C ARG A 141 -11.23 19.80 -18.29
N LEU A 142 -10.11 19.07 -18.28
CA LEU A 142 -10.12 17.61 -18.14
C LEU A 142 -10.76 17.15 -16.83
N LEU A 143 -10.58 17.89 -15.73
CA LEU A 143 -11.23 17.60 -14.45
C LEU A 143 -12.75 17.81 -14.52
N LEU A 144 -13.20 18.90 -15.15
CA LEU A 144 -14.63 19.21 -15.32
C LEU A 144 -15.32 18.19 -16.23
N GLU A 145 -14.71 17.86 -17.38
CA GLU A 145 -15.21 16.84 -18.30
C GLU A 145 -15.42 15.47 -17.62
N ARG A 146 -14.60 15.13 -16.61
CA ARG A 146 -14.75 13.89 -15.83
C ARG A 146 -15.85 13.99 -14.77
N ALA A 147 -16.12 15.18 -14.24
CA ALA A 147 -17.16 15.41 -13.23
C ALA A 147 -18.57 15.40 -13.84
N ASP A 148 -18.71 15.83 -15.10
CA ASP A 148 -19.98 15.87 -15.83
C ASP A 148 -20.43 14.50 -16.37
N VAL A 149 -19.67 13.42 -16.13
CA VAL A 149 -20.04 12.04 -16.52
C VAL A 149 -20.84 11.31 -15.41
N CYS A 150 -21.40 12.06 -14.44
CA CYS A 150 -22.25 11.53 -13.38
C CYS A 150 -23.75 11.73 -13.67
#